data_AF-A0A915BX40-F1
#
_entry.id   AF-A0A915BX40-F1
#
_cell.length_a   1.000
_cell.length_b   1.000
_cell.length_c   1.000
_cell.angle_alpha   90.00
_cell.angle_beta   90.00
_cell.angle_gamma   90.00
#
_symmetry.space_group_name_H-M   'P 1'
#
loop_
_entity.id
_entity.type
_entity.pdbx_description
1 polymer ?
#
loop_
_entity_poly.entity_id
_entity_poly.type
_entity_poly.pdbx_seq_one_letter_code
_entity_poly.pdbx_strand_id
1 'polypeptide(L)'
;QRTVSGVTNVIMNARIPKGLCKVRQLWNLLKYSTKAERFQLNEISEKYLSNRTVKFTDKLEVLSPDVLPTFPIYRVLDFDGNIINQANDPKLEKERYVKMYKDMTLLHTMDSILLNSQRQGLLAFYMTNYGEEALHVGCSAGLKNDDLIYAQYREVGVIIQRGYTILEFMNTAFGNCHDLAKGRQMPMHYGSKKHNFVYISSPLATQVPQSVGTAYAFKRAKNGRIVCCFFGDGASSEGDTSASFNFAGALACPVMFVCRNNGYAISTPTAQQYRSDGIAARGPGFGLHAIRVDGNDLLAMYNATKAARAVVAQNKPVLLEALSYRIGDHSTSDDSTAYRSAGDLEKWKTLLDPIARFKKYLIKQNFWSENEETEWIKKVLYC
;
A
#
# COMPACT_ATOMS: atom_id res chain seq x y z
N GLN A 1 -17.16 49.17 72.47
CA GLN A 1 -16.83 49.32 73.91
C GLN A 1 -15.46 48.68 74.14
N ARG A 2 -14.46 49.51 74.49
CA ARG A 2 -13.23 49.26 75.30
C ARG A 2 -12.30 48.09 74.89
N THR A 3 -11.11 48.34 74.29
CA THR A 3 -9.77 48.71 74.89
C THR A 3 -9.24 47.65 75.87
N VAL A 4 -8.01 47.13 75.77
CA VAL A 4 -6.68 47.67 76.20
C VAL A 4 -5.61 46.65 75.72
N SER A 5 -4.68 46.93 74.79
CA SER A 5 -3.31 47.49 74.89
C SER A 5 -2.26 46.78 75.77
N GLY A 6 -1.06 46.52 75.20
CA GLY A 6 0.18 46.12 75.87
C GLY A 6 0.48 44.62 75.66
N VAL A 7 1.59 44.17 75.06
CA VAL A 7 2.99 44.50 75.37
C VAL A 7 3.85 44.36 74.12
N THR A 8 4.62 45.41 73.82
CA THR A 8 5.78 45.38 72.92
C THR A 8 7.01 44.85 73.64
N ASN A 9 7.83 44.15 72.86
CA ASN A 9 9.30 44.05 72.94
C ASN A 9 9.99 42.86 73.64
N VAL A 10 10.71 42.14 72.78
CA VAL A 10 12.04 41.55 72.94
C VAL A 10 12.09 40.13 73.52
N ILE A 11 12.08 39.15 72.60
CA ILE A 11 13.13 38.13 72.60
C ILE A 11 13.75 38.06 71.20
N MET A 12 15.05 38.32 71.19
CA MET A 12 15.98 38.25 70.08
C MET A 12 15.94 36.91 69.34
N ASN A 13 16.22 36.97 68.04
CA ASN A 13 16.99 35.95 67.31
C ASN A 13 16.47 34.51 67.31
N ALA A 14 15.25 34.28 66.81
CA ALA A 14 14.95 32.99 66.20
C ALA A 14 15.59 32.93 64.80
N ARG A 15 16.80 32.37 64.73
CA ARG A 15 17.47 32.00 63.47
C ARG A 15 16.50 31.19 62.63
N ILE A 16 16.05 31.74 61.49
CA ILE A 16 15.46 30.95 60.41
C ILE A 16 16.47 29.83 60.09
N PRO A 17 16.09 28.54 60.16
CA PRO A 17 17.02 27.46 59.88
C PRO A 17 17.57 27.64 58.47
N LYS A 18 18.90 27.61 58.31
CA LYS A 18 19.61 27.67 57.01
C LYS A 18 19.14 26.58 56.01
N GLY A 19 18.28 25.64 56.42
CA GLY A 19 17.67 24.61 55.58
C GLY A 19 16.48 25.07 54.72
N LEU A 20 15.66 26.05 55.16
CA LEU A 20 14.46 26.47 54.41
C LEU A 20 14.79 27.26 53.12
N CYS A 21 15.91 27.98 53.11
CA CYS A 21 16.38 28.71 51.92
C CYS A 21 16.90 27.76 50.83
N LYS A 22 17.59 26.67 51.23
CA LYS A 22 18.06 25.62 50.31
C LYS A 22 16.92 24.84 49.67
N VAL A 23 15.87 24.53 50.44
CA VAL A 23 14.67 23.86 49.90
C VAL A 23 14.00 24.74 48.86
N ARG A 24 13.76 26.02 49.14
CA ARG A 24 13.14 26.96 48.18
C ARG A 24 13.99 27.18 46.92
N GLN A 25 15.32 27.22 47.05
CA GLN A 25 16.25 27.25 45.91
C GLN A 25 16.23 25.94 45.11
N LEU A 26 16.22 24.76 45.75
CA LEU A 26 16.07 23.48 45.06
C LEU A 26 14.73 23.39 44.32
N TRP A 27 13.63 23.81 44.95
CA TRP A 27 12.31 23.86 44.33
C TRP A 27 12.25 24.84 43.15
N ASN A 28 12.93 25.98 43.26
CA ASN A 28 13.05 26.91 42.13
C ASN A 28 13.93 26.32 41.02
N LEU A 29 15.07 25.71 41.34
CA LEU A 29 15.95 25.03 40.36
C LEU A 29 15.22 23.87 39.66
N LEU A 30 14.48 23.04 40.38
CA LEU A 30 13.61 21.99 39.84
C LEU A 30 12.48 22.58 38.97
N LYS A 31 11.86 23.70 39.38
CA LYS A 31 10.86 24.41 38.56
C LYS A 31 11.46 25.09 37.32
N TYR A 32 12.70 25.57 37.39
CA TYR A 32 13.40 26.18 36.27
C TYR A 32 13.90 25.12 35.29
N SER A 33 14.45 23.99 35.76
CA SER A 33 14.82 22.85 34.91
C SER A 33 13.58 22.29 34.21
N THR A 34 12.47 22.05 34.93
CA THR A 34 11.23 21.55 34.29
C THR A 34 10.59 22.54 33.32
N LYS A 35 10.69 23.87 33.56
CA LYS A 35 10.22 24.88 32.59
C LYS A 35 11.13 24.98 31.36
N ALA A 36 12.45 24.95 31.55
CA ALA A 36 13.42 24.98 30.46
C ALA A 36 13.34 23.70 29.61
N GLU A 37 13.23 22.54 30.24
CA GLU A 37 13.00 21.25 29.57
C GLU A 37 11.70 21.26 28.78
N ARG A 38 10.58 21.71 29.39
CA ARG A 38 9.30 21.80 28.67
C ARG A 38 9.40 22.76 27.48
N PHE A 39 10.03 23.92 27.66
CA PHE A 39 10.28 24.86 26.57
C PHE A 39 11.09 24.19 25.45
N GLN A 40 12.21 23.54 25.80
CA GLN A 40 13.07 22.88 24.83
C GLN A 40 12.38 21.70 24.13
N LEU A 41 11.60 20.88 24.85
CA LEU A 41 10.82 19.79 24.24
C LEU A 41 9.76 20.32 23.29
N ASN A 42 9.12 21.45 23.60
CA ASN A 42 8.19 22.12 22.71
C ASN A 42 8.91 22.64 21.45
N GLU A 43 10.02 23.35 21.60
CA GLU A 43 10.84 23.82 20.47
C GLU A 43 11.31 22.64 19.60
N ILE A 44 11.75 21.54 20.21
CA ILE A 44 12.19 20.36 19.49
C ILE A 44 11.04 19.73 18.70
N SER A 45 9.89 19.57 19.36
CA SER A 45 8.68 19.03 18.76
C SER A 45 8.24 19.85 17.54
N GLU A 46 8.11 21.17 17.71
CA GLU A 46 7.61 22.09 16.69
C GLU A 46 8.59 22.24 15.52
N LYS A 47 9.87 22.52 15.82
CA LYS A 47 10.86 22.91 14.82
C LYS A 47 11.45 21.72 14.05
N TYR A 48 11.67 20.58 14.71
CA TYR A 48 12.41 19.46 14.12
C TYR A 48 11.57 18.23 13.85
N LEU A 49 10.48 18.02 14.59
CA LEU A 49 9.78 16.73 14.63
C LEU A 49 8.30 16.83 14.24
N SER A 50 7.92 17.86 13.49
CA SER A 50 6.57 18.03 12.94
C SER A 50 5.47 17.92 14.00
N ASN A 51 5.68 18.57 15.15
CA ASN A 51 4.78 18.57 16.31
C ASN A 51 4.55 17.20 16.97
N ARG A 52 5.49 16.25 16.82
CA ARG A 52 5.42 14.96 17.53
C ARG A 52 5.80 15.11 18.99
N THR A 53 5.06 14.45 19.87
CA THR A 53 5.35 14.41 21.32
C THR A 53 6.71 13.75 21.56
N VAL A 54 7.59 14.43 22.29
CA VAL A 54 8.93 13.94 22.65
C VAL A 54 9.21 14.04 24.14
N LYS A 55 10.17 13.24 24.59
CA LYS A 55 10.69 13.22 25.96
C LYS A 55 12.20 13.03 25.89
N PHE A 56 12.92 13.64 26.83
CA PHE A 56 14.32 13.29 27.07
C PHE A 56 14.42 11.89 27.69
N THR A 57 15.52 11.20 27.43
CA THR A 57 15.90 9.95 28.07
C THR A 57 17.37 10.04 28.46
N ASP A 58 17.72 9.52 29.62
CA ASP A 58 19.10 9.38 30.11
C ASP A 58 19.73 8.04 29.70
N LYS A 59 18.93 7.13 29.13
CA LYS A 59 19.40 5.85 28.58
C LYS A 59 20.08 6.07 27.24
N LEU A 60 21.35 5.71 27.17
CA LEU A 60 22.11 5.64 25.91
C LEU A 60 21.78 4.32 25.21
N GLU A 61 20.78 4.35 24.34
CA GLU A 61 20.31 3.18 23.58
C GLU A 61 20.23 3.52 22.09
N VAL A 62 20.87 2.70 21.24
CA VAL A 62 20.63 2.70 19.80
C VAL A 62 19.63 1.58 19.50
N LEU A 63 18.48 1.93 18.94
CA LEU A 63 17.41 0.96 18.68
C LEU A 63 17.82 0.01 17.54
N SER A 64 17.77 -1.30 17.81
CA SER A 64 17.81 -2.30 16.75
C SER A 64 16.45 -2.38 16.04
N PRO A 65 16.39 -2.55 14.71
CA PRO A 65 15.16 -2.92 14.03
C PRO A 65 14.50 -4.19 14.60
N ASP A 66 15.29 -5.11 15.17
CA ASP A 66 14.81 -6.40 15.69
C ASP A 66 13.93 -6.27 16.95
N VAL A 67 14.03 -5.15 17.66
CA VAL A 67 13.18 -4.88 18.84
C VAL A 67 11.92 -4.09 18.49
N LEU A 68 11.77 -3.66 17.23
CA LEU A 68 10.59 -2.96 16.77
C LEU A 68 9.47 -3.95 16.42
N PRO A 69 8.21 -3.63 16.76
CA PRO A 69 7.09 -4.47 16.37
C PRO A 69 6.95 -4.51 14.85
N THR A 70 6.63 -5.69 14.32
CA THR A 70 6.37 -5.87 12.90
C THR A 70 4.95 -5.48 12.52
N PHE A 71 4.76 -5.10 11.26
CA PHE A 71 3.46 -4.79 10.69
C PHE A 71 2.60 -6.06 10.55
N PRO A 72 1.39 -6.09 11.15
CA PRO A 72 0.48 -7.22 10.96
C PRO A 72 -0.06 -7.24 9.53
N ILE A 73 -0.46 -8.41 9.07
CA ILE A 73 -1.06 -8.62 7.75
C ILE A 73 -2.59 -8.62 7.90
N TYR A 74 -3.26 -7.61 7.35
CA TYR A 74 -4.72 -7.54 7.34
C TYR A 74 -5.31 -8.58 6.38
N ARG A 75 -6.31 -9.33 6.86
CA ARG A 75 -7.00 -10.39 6.12
C ARG A 75 -8.47 -10.46 6.51
N VAL A 76 -9.32 -10.87 5.57
CA VAL A 76 -10.78 -11.02 5.73
C VAL A 76 -11.19 -12.49 5.57
N LEU A 77 -10.66 -13.16 4.54
CA LEU A 77 -10.92 -14.55 4.23
C LEU A 77 -9.77 -15.45 4.68
N ASP A 78 -10.10 -16.57 5.33
CA ASP A 78 -9.16 -17.68 5.49
C ASP A 78 -8.91 -18.41 4.14
N PHE A 79 -8.03 -19.41 4.15
CA PHE A 79 -7.67 -20.17 2.94
C PHE A 79 -8.81 -21.05 2.38
N ASP A 80 -9.87 -21.25 3.16
CA ASP A 80 -11.08 -21.96 2.74
C ASP A 80 -12.18 -21.01 2.29
N GLY A 81 -11.93 -19.70 2.24
CA GLY A 81 -12.90 -18.70 1.82
C GLY A 81 -13.97 -18.45 2.88
N ASN A 82 -13.71 -18.73 4.16
CA ASN A 82 -14.59 -18.29 5.25
C ASN A 82 -14.17 -16.88 5.72
N ILE A 83 -15.16 -16.07 6.09
CA ILE A 83 -14.91 -14.79 6.73
C ILE A 83 -14.42 -15.03 8.16
N ILE A 84 -13.21 -14.53 8.47
CA ILE A 84 -12.56 -14.66 9.78
C ILE A 84 -13.29 -13.81 10.84
N ASN A 85 -13.67 -12.59 10.46
CA ASN A 85 -14.41 -11.66 11.32
C ASN A 85 -15.54 -11.01 10.52
N GLN A 86 -16.78 -11.31 10.91
CA GLN A 86 -17.99 -10.83 10.23
C GLN A 86 -18.14 -9.30 10.21
N ALA A 87 -17.48 -8.58 11.12
CA ALA A 87 -17.44 -7.11 11.08
C ALA A 87 -16.67 -6.56 9.87
N ASN A 88 -15.81 -7.38 9.25
CA ASN A 88 -15.01 -7.02 8.09
C ASN A 88 -15.62 -7.51 6.76
N ASP A 89 -16.79 -8.16 6.77
CA ASP A 89 -17.51 -8.45 5.52
C ASP A 89 -17.97 -7.13 4.87
N PRO A 90 -17.54 -6.81 3.63
CA PRO A 90 -17.97 -5.58 2.97
C PRO A 90 -19.44 -5.56 2.56
N LYS A 91 -20.15 -6.70 2.62
CA LYS A 91 -21.59 -6.84 2.31
C LYS A 91 -21.97 -6.16 1.00
N LEU A 92 -21.25 -6.49 -0.08
CA LEU A 92 -21.54 -5.99 -1.41
C LEU A 92 -22.71 -6.75 -2.05
N GLU A 93 -23.34 -6.13 -3.04
CA GLU A 93 -24.31 -6.80 -3.91
C GLU A 93 -23.65 -7.97 -4.67
N LYS A 94 -24.41 -9.04 -4.91
CA LYS A 94 -23.95 -10.28 -5.59
C LYS A 94 -23.23 -9.96 -6.89
N GLU A 95 -23.77 -9.04 -7.69
CA GLU A 95 -23.25 -8.68 -9.00
C GLU A 95 -21.83 -8.10 -8.91
N ARG A 96 -21.51 -7.39 -7.83
CA ARG A 96 -20.17 -6.84 -7.62
C ARG A 96 -19.17 -7.94 -7.29
N TYR A 97 -19.55 -8.89 -6.44
CA TYR A 97 -18.71 -10.04 -6.13
C TYR A 97 -18.45 -10.90 -7.38
N VAL A 98 -19.51 -11.23 -8.12
CA VAL A 98 -19.41 -12.00 -9.37
C VAL A 98 -18.57 -11.26 -10.41
N LYS A 99 -18.73 -9.93 -10.55
CA LYS A 99 -17.89 -9.14 -11.48
C LYS A 99 -16.41 -9.25 -11.14
N MET A 100 -16.03 -9.05 -9.87
CA MET A 100 -14.63 -9.14 -9.47
C MET A 100 -14.04 -10.53 -9.75
N TYR A 101 -14.80 -11.60 -9.51
CA TYR A 101 -14.36 -12.96 -9.85
C TYR A 101 -14.19 -13.19 -11.35
N LYS A 102 -15.14 -12.70 -12.15
CA LYS A 102 -15.07 -12.75 -13.62
C LYS A 102 -13.87 -11.98 -14.16
N ASP A 103 -13.54 -10.83 -13.57
CA ASP A 103 -12.39 -10.03 -14.01
C ASP A 103 -11.05 -10.73 -13.68
N MET A 104 -10.94 -11.41 -12.52
CA MET A 104 -9.75 -12.21 -12.19
C MET A 104 -9.56 -13.40 -13.13
N THR A 105 -10.64 -14.17 -13.37
CA THR A 105 -10.59 -15.35 -14.25
C THR A 105 -10.37 -14.97 -15.72
N LEU A 106 -10.99 -13.87 -16.18
CA LEU A 106 -10.73 -13.31 -17.50
C LEU A 106 -9.24 -12.97 -17.68
N LEU A 107 -8.65 -12.28 -16.71
CA LEU A 107 -7.23 -11.96 -16.73
C LEU A 107 -6.36 -13.22 -16.81
N HIS A 108 -6.65 -14.21 -15.97
CA HIS A 108 -5.91 -15.46 -15.92
C HIS A 108 -5.96 -16.23 -17.25
N THR A 109 -7.15 -16.32 -17.87
CA THR A 109 -7.31 -16.96 -19.18
C THR A 109 -6.61 -16.19 -20.28
N MET A 110 -6.73 -14.86 -20.30
CA MET A 110 -6.05 -14.00 -21.26
C MET A 110 -4.53 -14.16 -21.17
N ASP A 111 -3.98 -14.20 -19.95
CA ASP A 111 -2.56 -14.43 -19.72
C ASP A 111 -2.08 -15.77 -20.28
N SER A 112 -2.87 -16.84 -20.11
CA SER A 112 -2.54 -18.17 -20.64
C SER A 112 -2.47 -18.16 -22.17
N ILE A 113 -3.43 -17.50 -22.83
CA ILE A 113 -3.48 -17.41 -24.29
C ILE A 113 -2.32 -16.57 -24.83
N LEU A 114 -2.04 -15.41 -24.23
CA LEU A 114 -1.02 -14.48 -24.73
C LEU A 114 0.40 -14.93 -24.41
N LEU A 115 0.60 -15.63 -23.30
CA LEU A 115 1.86 -16.31 -23.02
C LEU A 115 2.17 -17.34 -24.12
N ASN A 116 1.21 -18.19 -24.46
CA ASN A 116 1.38 -19.18 -25.54
C ASN A 116 1.56 -18.51 -26.91
N SER A 117 0.83 -17.43 -27.18
CA SER A 117 0.98 -16.64 -28.40
C SER A 117 2.39 -16.06 -28.53
N GLN A 118 2.97 -15.58 -27.43
CA GLN A 118 4.36 -15.13 -27.40
C GLN A 118 5.34 -16.27 -27.66
N ARG A 119 5.12 -17.46 -27.07
CA ARG A 119 5.97 -18.64 -27.33
C ARG A 119 5.93 -19.12 -28.79
N GLN A 120 4.84 -18.82 -29.51
CA GLN A 120 4.72 -19.06 -30.95
C GLN A 120 5.32 -17.94 -31.83
N GLY A 121 5.85 -16.88 -31.24
CA GLY A 121 6.41 -15.73 -31.97
C GLY A 121 5.37 -14.76 -32.52
N LEU A 122 4.09 -14.89 -32.13
CA LEU A 122 3.02 -13.96 -32.55
C LEU A 122 3.09 -12.63 -31.80
N LEU A 123 3.67 -12.63 -30.60
CA LEU A 123 3.92 -11.45 -29.78
C LEU A 123 5.42 -11.31 -29.51
N ALA A 124 5.92 -10.09 -29.49
CA ALA A 124 7.33 -9.83 -29.21
C ALA A 124 7.68 -10.07 -27.72
N PHE A 125 6.75 -9.79 -26.81
CA PHE A 125 6.98 -9.82 -25.37
C PHE A 125 5.65 -10.00 -24.61
N TYR A 126 5.68 -10.64 -23.44
CA TYR A 126 4.52 -10.72 -22.55
C TYR A 126 4.92 -10.86 -21.07
N MET A 127 4.03 -10.45 -20.17
CA MET A 127 4.16 -10.67 -18.73
C MET A 127 2.80 -11.08 -18.16
N THR A 128 2.77 -12.21 -17.46
CA THR A 128 1.54 -12.70 -16.82
C THR A 128 1.32 -12.05 -15.45
N ASN A 129 0.13 -12.22 -14.91
CA ASN A 129 -0.33 -11.60 -13.66
C ASN A 129 -0.66 -12.68 -12.61
N TYR A 130 -0.21 -13.92 -12.84
CA TYR A 130 -0.49 -15.08 -12.00
C TYR A 130 -0.08 -14.87 -10.54
N GLY A 131 -1.06 -15.01 -9.64
CA GLY A 131 -0.92 -14.84 -8.20
C GLY A 131 -1.30 -13.45 -7.72
N GLU A 132 -1.36 -12.45 -8.61
CA GLU A 132 -1.61 -11.04 -8.25
C GLU A 132 -3.01 -10.56 -8.69
N GLU A 133 -3.88 -11.45 -9.18
CA GLU A 133 -5.20 -11.11 -9.72
C GLU A 133 -6.11 -10.45 -8.67
N ALA A 134 -6.19 -11.03 -7.46
CA ALA A 134 -7.00 -10.46 -6.37
C ALA A 134 -6.49 -9.10 -5.90
N LEU A 135 -5.16 -8.90 -5.88
CA LEU A 135 -4.55 -7.62 -5.57
C LEU A 135 -5.04 -6.54 -6.52
N HIS A 136 -4.95 -6.80 -7.83
CA HIS A 136 -5.33 -5.84 -8.85
C HIS A 136 -6.82 -5.51 -8.83
N VAL A 137 -7.65 -6.56 -8.86
CA VAL A 137 -9.11 -6.45 -8.94
C VAL A 137 -9.67 -5.85 -7.65
N GLY A 138 -9.22 -6.33 -6.49
CA GLY A 138 -9.66 -5.84 -5.18
C GLY A 138 -9.29 -4.38 -4.97
N CYS A 139 -8.06 -4.00 -5.31
CA CYS A 139 -7.63 -2.60 -5.24
C CYS A 139 -8.47 -1.71 -6.17
N SER A 140 -8.62 -2.08 -7.44
CA SER A 140 -9.39 -1.28 -8.41
C SER A 140 -10.86 -1.13 -8.00
N ALA A 141 -11.49 -2.20 -7.48
CA ALA A 141 -12.86 -2.18 -7.01
C ALA A 141 -13.09 -1.30 -5.76
N GLY A 142 -12.05 -1.09 -4.95
CA GLY A 142 -12.06 -0.20 -3.78
C GLY A 142 -11.88 1.29 -4.11
N LEU A 143 -11.50 1.62 -5.36
CA LEU A 143 -11.31 2.98 -5.86
C LEU A 143 -12.58 3.51 -6.55
N LYS A 144 -12.63 4.82 -6.80
CA LYS A 144 -13.59 5.41 -7.74
C LYS A 144 -13.03 5.38 -9.17
N ASN A 145 -13.93 5.33 -10.16
CA ASN A 145 -13.56 5.32 -11.57
C ASN A 145 -12.82 6.60 -12.03
N ASP A 146 -13.00 7.70 -11.31
CA ASP A 146 -12.31 8.98 -11.57
C ASP A 146 -10.99 9.13 -10.79
N ASP A 147 -10.63 8.22 -9.88
CA ASP A 147 -9.29 8.20 -9.30
C ASP A 147 -8.29 7.81 -10.39
N LEU A 148 -7.14 8.50 -10.44
CA LEU A 148 -6.12 8.31 -11.48
C LEU A 148 -5.13 7.23 -11.08
N ILE A 149 -4.83 6.31 -12.00
CA ILE A 149 -3.89 5.21 -11.79
C ILE A 149 -2.56 5.49 -12.49
N TYR A 150 -1.47 5.38 -11.73
CA TYR A 150 -0.12 5.14 -12.23
C TYR A 150 0.25 3.69 -11.95
N ALA A 151 0.67 2.97 -12.98
CA ALA A 151 1.01 1.56 -12.92
C ALA A 151 2.48 1.31 -13.27
N GLN A 152 2.97 0.11 -12.98
CA GLN A 152 4.34 -0.30 -13.30
C GLN A 152 4.37 -1.12 -14.58
N TYR A 153 3.64 -2.24 -14.64
CA TYR A 153 3.46 -3.07 -15.84
C TYR A 153 2.57 -4.31 -15.60
N ARG A 154 2.37 -4.73 -14.35
CA ARG A 154 1.60 -5.94 -13.99
C ARG A 154 0.16 -5.63 -13.58
N GLU A 155 -0.30 -4.39 -13.74
CA GLU A 155 -1.61 -3.94 -13.24
C GLU A 155 -2.76 -4.19 -14.23
N VAL A 156 -2.71 -5.25 -15.05
CA VAL A 156 -3.73 -5.51 -16.08
C VAL A 156 -5.11 -5.72 -15.46
N GLY A 157 -5.17 -6.41 -14.31
CA GLY A 157 -6.43 -6.61 -13.58
C GLY A 157 -7.07 -5.28 -13.11
N VAL A 158 -6.26 -4.23 -12.90
CA VAL A 158 -6.77 -2.92 -12.48
C VAL A 158 -7.56 -2.27 -13.62
N ILE A 159 -7.03 -2.33 -14.84
CA ILE A 159 -7.64 -1.70 -16.01
C ILE A 159 -8.82 -2.55 -16.55
N ILE A 160 -8.74 -3.88 -16.49
CA ILE A 160 -9.88 -4.78 -16.78
C ILE A 160 -11.05 -4.50 -15.84
N GLN A 161 -10.80 -4.40 -14.53
CA GLN A 161 -11.85 -4.08 -13.56
C GLN A 161 -12.58 -2.76 -13.85
N ARG A 162 -11.89 -1.81 -14.52
CA ARG A 162 -12.41 -0.50 -14.96
C ARG A 162 -13.13 -0.54 -16.31
N GLY A 163 -13.23 -1.70 -16.95
CA GLY A 163 -13.96 -1.90 -18.21
C GLY A 163 -13.10 -1.84 -19.47
N TYR A 164 -11.77 -1.92 -19.34
CA TYR A 164 -10.89 -2.08 -20.50
C TYR A 164 -11.12 -3.45 -21.13
N THR A 165 -11.46 -3.44 -22.41
CA THR A 165 -11.87 -4.63 -23.13
C THR A 165 -10.66 -5.47 -23.56
N ILE A 166 -10.89 -6.77 -23.76
CA ILE A 166 -9.89 -7.69 -24.33
C ILE A 166 -9.40 -7.14 -25.68
N LEU A 167 -10.31 -6.65 -26.53
CA LEU A 167 -9.95 -6.08 -27.82
C LEU A 167 -9.01 -4.87 -27.68
N GLU A 168 -9.28 -3.95 -26.75
CA GLU A 168 -8.38 -2.82 -26.47
C GLU A 168 -7.00 -3.30 -25.99
N PHE A 169 -6.94 -4.39 -25.21
CA PHE A 169 -5.68 -4.99 -24.78
C PHE A 169 -4.91 -5.65 -25.93
N MET A 170 -5.60 -6.43 -26.77
CA MET A 170 -5.03 -7.05 -27.96
C MET A 170 -4.45 -6.01 -28.92
N ASN A 171 -5.16 -4.89 -29.12
CA ASN A 171 -4.68 -3.81 -29.98
C ASN A 171 -3.31 -3.31 -29.53
N THR A 172 -3.14 -3.01 -28.24
CA THR A 172 -1.86 -2.58 -27.67
C THR A 172 -0.81 -3.70 -27.65
N ALA A 173 -1.19 -4.94 -27.31
CA ALA A 173 -0.26 -6.07 -27.26
C ALA A 173 0.37 -6.39 -28.63
N PHE A 174 -0.41 -6.30 -29.70
CA PHE A 174 0.06 -6.52 -31.08
C PHE A 174 0.57 -5.25 -31.78
N GLY A 175 0.39 -4.07 -31.18
CA GLY A 175 0.77 -2.79 -31.79
C GLY A 175 0.08 -2.54 -33.14
N ASN A 176 -1.17 -2.98 -33.28
CA ASN A 176 -1.88 -2.92 -34.56
C ASN A 176 -2.44 -1.51 -34.87
N CYS A 177 -3.12 -1.35 -36.01
CA CYS A 177 -3.66 -0.05 -36.44
C CYS A 177 -4.77 0.53 -35.53
N HIS A 178 -5.31 -0.27 -34.61
CA HIS A 178 -6.30 0.15 -33.61
C HIS A 178 -5.65 0.48 -32.25
N ASP A 179 -4.34 0.31 -32.09
CA ASP A 179 -3.63 0.75 -30.89
C ASP A 179 -3.59 2.28 -30.80
N LEU A 180 -4.13 2.82 -29.70
CA LEU A 180 -4.10 4.26 -29.44
C LEU A 180 -2.67 4.78 -29.19
N ALA A 181 -1.75 3.92 -28.75
CA ALA A 181 -0.32 4.25 -28.67
C ALA A 181 0.42 4.12 -30.01
N LYS A 182 -0.28 3.69 -31.07
CA LYS A 182 0.21 3.59 -32.46
C LYS A 182 1.39 2.62 -32.62
N GLY A 183 1.45 1.55 -31.83
CA GLY A 183 2.51 0.55 -31.88
C GLY A 183 3.89 1.09 -31.49
N ARG A 184 3.94 2.23 -30.77
CA ARG A 184 5.21 2.90 -30.41
C ARG A 184 5.87 2.34 -29.16
N GLN A 185 5.13 1.56 -28.39
CA GLN A 185 5.55 1.02 -27.11
C GLN A 185 5.68 -0.50 -27.19
N MET A 186 6.46 -1.07 -26.27
CA MET A 186 6.55 -2.51 -26.08
C MET A 186 5.17 -3.08 -25.69
N PRO A 187 4.85 -4.35 -26.05
CA PRO A 187 3.72 -5.05 -25.45
C PRO A 187 3.75 -4.93 -23.92
N MET A 188 2.58 -4.93 -23.27
CA MET A 188 2.39 -4.63 -21.83
C MET A 188 2.52 -3.17 -21.42
N HIS A 189 2.81 -2.23 -22.33
CA HIS A 189 2.79 -0.79 -22.02
C HIS A 189 1.45 -0.14 -22.36
N TYR A 190 0.39 -0.60 -21.71
CA TYR A 190 -0.98 -0.10 -21.90
C TYR A 190 -1.24 1.19 -21.13
N GLY A 191 -2.30 1.88 -21.54
CA GLY A 191 -2.78 3.10 -20.94
C GLY A 191 -4.13 3.48 -21.52
N SER A 192 -4.93 4.23 -20.77
CA SER A 192 -6.22 4.68 -21.26
C SER A 192 -6.71 5.91 -20.53
N LYS A 193 -6.81 7.03 -21.27
CA LYS A 193 -7.41 8.26 -20.76
C LYS A 193 -8.86 8.03 -20.31
N LYS A 194 -9.63 7.22 -21.05
CA LYS A 194 -11.03 6.87 -20.74
C LYS A 194 -11.17 6.22 -19.37
N HIS A 195 -10.22 5.38 -18.99
CA HIS A 195 -10.26 4.60 -17.75
C HIS A 195 -9.45 5.24 -16.60
N ASN A 196 -9.01 6.50 -16.77
CA ASN A 196 -8.11 7.20 -15.83
C ASN A 196 -6.86 6.36 -15.49
N PHE A 197 -6.20 5.85 -16.53
CA PHE A 197 -5.00 5.01 -16.41
C PHE A 197 -3.88 5.61 -17.25
N VAL A 198 -2.80 6.04 -16.60
CA VAL A 198 -1.64 6.65 -17.27
C VAL A 198 -0.88 5.57 -18.03
N TYR A 199 -0.36 5.92 -19.23
CA TYR A 199 0.45 5.00 -20.01
C TYR A 199 1.70 4.55 -19.24
N ILE A 200 1.95 3.26 -19.29
CA ILE A 200 3.11 2.62 -18.67
C ILE A 200 4.40 2.98 -19.41
N SER A 201 5.49 3.05 -18.66
CA SER A 201 6.87 3.13 -19.15
C SER A 201 7.75 2.09 -18.45
N SER A 202 8.73 1.55 -19.17
CA SER A 202 9.64 0.53 -18.64
C SER A 202 10.51 0.98 -17.45
N PRO A 203 11.08 2.21 -17.42
CA PRO A 203 11.93 2.66 -16.30
C PRO A 203 11.22 2.60 -14.95
N LEU A 204 11.75 1.77 -14.06
CA LEU A 204 11.13 1.50 -12.76
C LEU A 204 11.06 2.76 -11.90
N ALA A 205 10.02 2.82 -11.08
CA ALA A 205 9.74 3.87 -10.10
C ALA A 205 9.56 5.30 -10.64
N THR A 206 9.84 5.59 -11.91
CA THR A 206 9.67 6.93 -12.50
C THR A 206 8.24 7.46 -12.43
N GLN A 207 7.25 6.57 -12.42
CA GLN A 207 5.84 6.89 -12.24
C GLN A 207 5.50 7.37 -10.82
N VAL A 208 6.32 6.99 -9.82
CA VAL A 208 6.06 7.28 -8.41
C VAL A 208 6.14 8.78 -8.13
N PRO A 209 7.20 9.53 -8.51
CA PRO A 209 7.23 10.99 -8.28
C PRO A 209 6.24 11.74 -9.17
N GLN A 210 5.98 11.23 -10.38
CA GLN A 210 4.94 11.78 -11.27
C GLN A 210 3.55 11.70 -10.61
N SER A 211 3.25 10.58 -9.94
CA SER A 211 2.00 10.39 -9.22
C SER A 211 1.82 11.41 -8.09
N VAL A 212 2.91 11.78 -7.39
CA VAL A 212 2.91 12.79 -6.33
C VAL A 212 2.65 14.18 -6.89
N GLY A 213 3.28 14.53 -8.02
CA GLY A 213 3.04 15.80 -8.71
C GLY A 213 1.58 15.95 -9.15
N THR A 214 0.99 14.90 -9.73
CA THR A 214 -0.41 14.89 -10.13
C THR A 214 -1.36 14.94 -8.92
N ALA A 215 -1.05 14.23 -7.84
CA ALA A 215 -1.82 14.29 -6.60
C ALA A 215 -1.79 15.70 -5.99
N TYR A 216 -0.63 16.36 -6.00
CA TYR A 216 -0.50 17.74 -5.56
C TYR A 216 -1.35 18.69 -6.41
N ALA A 217 -1.38 18.49 -7.73
CA ALA A 217 -2.27 19.23 -8.61
C ALA A 217 -3.76 19.02 -8.28
N PHE A 218 -4.18 17.78 -7.98
CA PHE A 218 -5.55 17.47 -7.55
C PHE A 218 -5.92 18.15 -6.23
N LYS A 219 -5.01 18.15 -5.26
CA LYS A 219 -5.16 18.91 -4.01
C LYS A 219 -5.38 20.39 -4.26
N ARG A 220 -4.53 21.01 -5.10
CA ARG A 220 -4.67 22.45 -5.44
C ARG A 220 -5.96 22.75 -6.18
N ALA A 221 -6.41 21.83 -7.04
CA ALA A 221 -7.68 21.94 -7.76
C ALA A 221 -8.92 21.68 -6.87
N LYS A 222 -8.74 21.17 -5.64
CA LYS A 222 -9.82 20.86 -4.68
C LYS A 222 -10.92 19.97 -5.27
N ASN A 223 -10.54 19.01 -6.13
CA ASN A 223 -11.50 18.18 -6.87
C ASN A 223 -11.90 16.87 -6.15
N GLY A 224 -11.31 16.58 -4.98
CA GLY A 224 -11.61 15.38 -4.20
C GLY A 224 -11.17 14.04 -4.83
N ARG A 225 -10.44 14.09 -5.95
CA ARG A 225 -9.83 12.92 -6.61
C ARG A 225 -8.53 12.56 -5.93
N ILE A 226 -8.18 11.27 -5.94
CA ILE A 226 -6.88 10.80 -5.49
C ILE A 226 -6.07 10.23 -6.65
N VAL A 227 -4.77 10.04 -6.41
CA VAL A 227 -3.90 9.25 -7.29
C VAL A 227 -3.56 7.93 -6.59
N CYS A 228 -3.66 6.82 -7.32
CA CYS A 228 -3.18 5.51 -6.88
C CYS A 228 -1.96 5.14 -7.72
N CYS A 229 -0.84 4.82 -7.07
CA CYS A 229 0.43 4.52 -7.73
C CYS A 229 0.92 3.12 -7.34
N PHE A 230 1.00 2.22 -8.31
CA PHE A 230 1.54 0.88 -8.13
C PHE A 230 3.05 0.81 -8.40
N PHE A 231 3.73 -0.04 -7.65
CA PHE A 231 5.12 -0.44 -7.86
C PHE A 231 5.40 -1.77 -7.13
N GLY A 232 6.43 -2.50 -7.55
CA GLY A 232 6.88 -3.73 -6.90
C GLY A 232 7.86 -3.50 -5.76
N ASP A 233 8.08 -4.51 -4.92
CA ASP A 233 9.14 -4.51 -3.89
C ASP A 233 10.53 -4.21 -4.45
N GLY A 234 10.81 -4.68 -5.67
CA GLY A 234 12.00 -4.33 -6.44
C GLY A 234 12.16 -2.81 -6.65
N ALA A 235 11.16 -2.21 -7.30
CA ALA A 235 11.14 -0.78 -7.62
C ALA A 235 11.10 0.11 -6.36
N SER A 236 10.75 -0.43 -5.20
CA SER A 236 10.80 0.30 -3.93
C SER A 236 12.22 0.72 -3.51
N SER A 237 13.25 0.09 -4.10
CA SER A 237 14.67 0.40 -3.84
C SER A 237 15.23 1.47 -4.78
N GLU A 238 14.48 1.90 -5.80
CA GLU A 238 14.86 3.03 -6.64
C GLU A 238 14.79 4.35 -5.85
N GLY A 239 15.69 5.28 -6.15
CA GLY A 239 15.75 6.59 -5.48
C GLY A 239 14.45 7.40 -5.61
N ASP A 240 13.78 7.26 -6.76
CA ASP A 240 12.50 7.90 -7.07
C ASP A 240 11.41 7.53 -6.05
N THR A 241 11.41 6.29 -5.53
CA THR A 241 10.41 5.87 -4.54
C THR A 241 10.60 6.61 -3.21
N SER A 242 11.83 6.67 -2.70
CA SER A 242 12.11 7.34 -1.42
C SER A 242 11.88 8.85 -1.50
N ALA A 243 12.26 9.47 -2.62
CA ALA A 243 11.96 10.88 -2.88
C ALA A 243 10.45 11.13 -2.88
N SER A 244 9.67 10.25 -3.52
CA SER A 244 8.22 10.36 -3.60
C SER A 244 7.53 10.26 -2.25
N PHE A 245 7.96 9.33 -1.38
CA PHE A 245 7.41 9.20 -0.04
C PHE A 245 7.64 10.48 0.78
N ASN A 246 8.84 11.05 0.71
CA ASN A 246 9.15 12.31 1.37
C ASN A 246 8.29 13.46 0.84
N PHE A 247 8.21 13.63 -0.50
CA PHE A 247 7.41 14.69 -1.11
C PHE A 247 5.92 14.55 -0.79
N ALA A 248 5.38 13.33 -0.84
CA ALA A 248 3.98 13.09 -0.53
C ALA A 248 3.64 13.45 0.92
N GLY A 249 4.50 13.07 1.88
CA GLY A 249 4.36 13.42 3.29
C GLY A 249 4.47 14.93 3.53
N ALA A 250 5.56 15.54 3.06
CA ALA A 250 5.84 16.96 3.27
C ALA A 250 4.79 17.89 2.61
N LEU A 251 4.33 17.54 1.41
CA LEU A 251 3.34 18.32 0.67
C LEU A 251 1.90 17.91 0.98
N ALA A 252 1.71 16.91 1.86
CA ALA A 252 0.42 16.32 2.19
C ALA A 252 -0.40 16.04 0.92
N CYS A 253 0.12 15.17 0.05
CA CYS A 253 -0.49 14.85 -1.24
C CYS A 253 -1.58 13.76 -1.09
N PRO A 254 -2.71 13.86 -1.83
CA PRO A 254 -3.74 12.84 -1.90
C PRO A 254 -3.30 11.69 -2.82
N VAL A 255 -2.23 10.99 -2.44
CA VAL A 255 -1.69 9.81 -3.14
C VAL A 255 -1.75 8.56 -2.26
N MET A 256 -2.18 7.45 -2.87
CA MET A 256 -2.07 6.10 -2.32
C MET A 256 -0.98 5.35 -3.07
N PHE A 257 0.05 4.92 -2.35
CA PHE A 257 1.11 4.06 -2.84
C PHE A 257 0.72 2.60 -2.60
N VAL A 258 0.72 1.78 -3.66
CA VAL A 258 0.40 0.36 -3.59
C VAL A 258 1.64 -0.44 -3.96
N CYS A 259 2.34 -0.95 -2.95
CA CYS A 259 3.48 -1.83 -3.14
C CYS A 259 3.00 -3.27 -3.30
N ARG A 260 3.27 -3.87 -4.46
CA ARG A 260 3.08 -5.31 -4.70
C ARG A 260 4.35 -6.02 -4.28
N ASN A 261 4.33 -6.62 -3.10
CA ASN A 261 5.46 -7.37 -2.60
C ASN A 261 5.22 -8.86 -2.87
N ASN A 262 5.83 -9.33 -3.96
CA ASN A 262 5.65 -10.72 -4.43
C ASN A 262 6.87 -11.60 -4.15
N GLY A 263 7.81 -11.09 -3.36
CA GLY A 263 9.01 -11.78 -2.91
C GLY A 263 10.21 -11.71 -3.86
N TYR A 264 10.06 -11.21 -5.09
CA TYR A 264 11.12 -11.26 -6.11
C TYR A 264 11.11 -10.08 -7.10
N ALA A 265 12.29 -9.47 -7.28
CA ALA A 265 12.60 -8.59 -8.41
C ALA A 265 13.43 -9.37 -9.45
N ILE A 266 12.78 -9.83 -10.53
CA ILE A 266 13.38 -10.79 -11.48
C ILE A 266 13.85 -12.04 -10.73
N SER A 267 15.17 -12.18 -10.50
CA SER A 267 15.82 -13.27 -9.78
C SER A 267 16.22 -12.92 -8.35
N THR A 268 16.16 -11.65 -7.97
CA THR A 268 16.59 -11.17 -6.65
C THR A 268 15.48 -11.37 -5.62
N PRO A 269 15.67 -12.22 -4.59
CA PRO A 269 14.70 -12.38 -3.50
C PRO A 269 14.71 -11.15 -2.57
N THR A 270 13.60 -10.91 -1.87
CA THR A 270 13.46 -9.77 -0.93
C THR A 270 14.54 -9.71 0.15
N ALA A 271 15.10 -10.86 0.57
CA ALA A 271 16.21 -10.92 1.53
C ALA A 271 17.51 -10.25 1.03
N GLN A 272 17.67 -10.12 -0.29
CA GLN A 272 18.74 -9.35 -0.94
C GLN A 272 18.28 -7.95 -1.36
N GLN A 273 16.96 -7.70 -1.36
CA GLN A 273 16.38 -6.41 -1.74
C GLN A 273 16.39 -5.40 -0.60
N TYR A 274 16.06 -5.84 0.62
CA TYR A 274 16.02 -5.00 1.81
C TYR A 274 16.14 -5.81 3.10
N ARG A 275 16.37 -5.10 4.21
CA ARG A 275 16.37 -5.66 5.58
C ARG A 275 15.29 -5.08 6.49
N SER A 276 14.50 -4.13 5.99
CA SER A 276 13.34 -3.60 6.72
C SER A 276 12.25 -4.66 6.86
N ASP A 277 11.36 -4.47 7.83
CA ASP A 277 10.09 -5.21 7.92
C ASP A 277 9.18 -4.83 6.73
N GLY A 278 9.48 -5.39 5.56
CA GLY A 278 8.82 -5.09 4.30
C GLY A 278 8.90 -3.60 3.92
N ILE A 279 7.93 -3.19 3.11
CA ILE A 279 7.80 -1.83 2.59
C ILE A 279 6.87 -1.00 3.47
N ALA A 280 5.81 -1.59 4.06
CA ALA A 280 4.88 -0.87 4.93
C ALA A 280 5.59 -0.13 6.09
N ALA A 281 6.61 -0.75 6.69
CA ALA A 281 7.37 -0.17 7.80
C ALA A 281 8.12 1.11 7.43
N ARG A 282 8.39 1.35 6.13
CA ARG A 282 9.03 2.59 5.66
C ARG A 282 8.08 3.79 5.74
N GLY A 283 6.77 3.55 5.58
CA GLY A 283 5.75 4.61 5.50
C GLY A 283 5.76 5.59 6.67
N PRO A 284 5.63 5.14 7.93
CA PRO A 284 5.61 6.03 9.10
C PRO A 284 6.88 6.88 9.26
N GLY A 285 8.03 6.38 8.78
CA GLY A 285 9.30 7.09 8.76
C GLY A 285 9.27 8.34 7.87
N PHE A 286 8.49 8.29 6.78
CA PHE A 286 8.22 9.44 5.90
C PHE A 286 6.95 10.22 6.29
N GLY A 287 6.32 9.87 7.42
CA GLY A 287 5.05 10.48 7.85
C GLY A 287 3.83 10.02 7.05
N LEU A 288 3.93 8.92 6.31
CA LEU A 288 2.81 8.30 5.61
C LEU A 288 1.99 7.43 6.57
N HIS A 289 0.70 7.33 6.32
CA HIS A 289 -0.11 6.26 6.92
C HIS A 289 0.26 4.95 6.22
N ALA A 290 0.22 3.81 6.91
CA ALA A 290 0.62 2.54 6.31
C ALA A 290 -0.27 1.38 6.74
N ILE A 291 -0.46 0.42 5.84
CA ILE A 291 -1.15 -0.84 6.09
C ILE A 291 -0.49 -1.95 5.28
N ARG A 292 -0.41 -3.16 5.85
CA ARG A 292 0.00 -4.38 5.16
C ARG A 292 -1.20 -5.32 5.03
N VAL A 293 -1.35 -5.93 3.86
CA VAL A 293 -2.56 -6.67 3.48
C VAL A 293 -2.16 -8.01 2.84
N ASP A 294 -2.94 -9.05 3.08
CA ASP A 294 -2.90 -10.29 2.29
C ASP A 294 -3.37 -9.97 0.86
N GLY A 295 -2.44 -9.86 -0.07
CA GLY A 295 -2.69 -9.48 -1.46
C GLY A 295 -3.44 -10.54 -2.26
N ASN A 296 -3.48 -11.78 -1.77
CA ASN A 296 -4.26 -12.84 -2.42
C ASN A 296 -5.72 -12.82 -1.94
N ASP A 297 -6.07 -11.98 -0.95
CA ASP A 297 -7.40 -11.90 -0.35
C ASP A 297 -8.14 -10.72 -0.97
N LEU A 298 -9.02 -11.04 -1.92
CA LEU A 298 -9.77 -10.04 -2.67
C LEU A 298 -10.56 -9.09 -1.77
N LEU A 299 -11.16 -9.61 -0.69
CA LEU A 299 -11.99 -8.79 0.21
C LEU A 299 -11.11 -7.93 1.12
N ALA A 300 -9.96 -8.45 1.57
CA ALA A 300 -9.01 -7.64 2.33
C ALA A 300 -8.45 -6.50 1.49
N MET A 301 -8.09 -6.76 0.23
CA MET A 301 -7.63 -5.75 -0.71
C MET A 301 -8.70 -4.69 -0.98
N TYR A 302 -9.95 -5.10 -1.21
CA TYR A 302 -11.06 -4.16 -1.37
C TYR A 302 -11.25 -3.26 -0.14
N ASN A 303 -11.30 -3.85 1.06
CA ASN A 303 -11.51 -3.10 2.30
C ASN A 303 -10.36 -2.14 2.59
N ALA A 304 -9.12 -2.62 2.49
CA ALA A 304 -7.92 -1.84 2.75
C ALA A 304 -7.82 -0.66 1.78
N THR A 305 -8.07 -0.89 0.47
CA THR A 305 -8.06 0.18 -0.52
C THR A 305 -9.19 1.18 -0.28
N LYS A 306 -10.41 0.74 0.04
CA LYS A 306 -11.54 1.64 0.33
C LYS A 306 -11.26 2.53 1.55
N ALA A 307 -10.69 1.95 2.61
CA ALA A 307 -10.29 2.67 3.82
C ALA A 307 -9.12 3.64 3.56
N ALA A 308 -8.07 3.17 2.87
CA ALA A 308 -6.92 3.97 2.49
C ALA A 308 -7.34 5.17 1.63
N ARG A 309 -8.19 4.95 0.62
CA ARG A 309 -8.75 6.01 -0.22
C ARG A 309 -9.45 7.10 0.61
N ALA A 310 -10.22 6.72 1.63
CA ALA A 310 -10.91 7.68 2.50
C ALA A 310 -9.93 8.55 3.31
N VAL A 311 -8.80 7.99 3.74
CA VAL A 311 -7.70 8.72 4.39
C VAL A 311 -7.01 9.65 3.39
N VAL A 312 -6.68 9.13 2.19
CA VAL A 312 -5.99 9.88 1.14
C VAL A 312 -6.82 11.07 0.64
N ALA A 313 -8.14 10.94 0.57
CA ALA A 313 -9.04 12.05 0.23
C ALA A 313 -8.96 13.23 1.22
N GLN A 314 -8.41 13.02 2.43
CA GLN A 314 -8.12 14.06 3.42
C GLN A 314 -6.70 14.64 3.29
N ASN A 315 -6.03 14.46 2.14
CA ASN A 315 -4.65 14.88 1.89
C ASN A 315 -3.62 14.19 2.80
N LYS A 316 -3.92 12.96 3.23
CA LYS A 316 -3.03 12.13 4.05
C LYS A 316 -2.55 10.96 3.21
N PRO A 317 -1.31 10.97 2.70
CA PRO A 317 -0.84 9.90 1.85
C PRO A 317 -0.77 8.56 2.60
N VAL A 318 -1.06 7.48 1.88
CA VAL A 318 -1.10 6.11 2.43
C VAL A 318 -0.16 5.21 1.65
N LEU A 319 0.59 4.36 2.34
CA LEU A 319 1.35 3.24 1.79
C LEU A 319 0.66 1.91 2.13
N LEU A 320 0.12 1.25 1.11
CA LEU A 320 -0.47 -0.08 1.19
C LEU A 320 0.55 -1.08 0.65
N GLU A 321 1.04 -1.99 1.50
CA GLU A 321 1.85 -3.13 1.08
C GLU A 321 0.97 -4.37 0.96
N ALA A 322 0.80 -4.86 -0.26
CA ALA A 322 0.07 -6.09 -0.53
C ALA A 322 1.06 -7.24 -0.71
N LEU A 323 1.02 -8.21 0.21
CA LEU A 323 1.85 -9.40 0.16
C LEU A 323 1.21 -10.44 -0.76
N SER A 324 1.94 -10.86 -1.78
CA SER A 324 1.50 -11.86 -2.74
C SER A 324 2.70 -12.76 -3.11
N TYR A 325 2.57 -13.52 -4.20
CA TYR A 325 3.67 -14.30 -4.74
C TYR A 325 3.57 -14.39 -6.26
N ARG A 326 4.71 -14.19 -6.92
CA ARG A 326 4.79 -14.22 -8.37
C ARG A 326 4.79 -15.67 -8.87
N ILE A 327 3.62 -16.21 -9.22
CA ILE A 327 3.50 -17.60 -9.67
C ILE A 327 4.12 -17.80 -11.06
N GLY A 328 4.00 -16.82 -11.96
CA GLY A 328 4.66 -16.86 -13.26
C GLY A 328 6.15 -16.54 -13.21
N ASP A 329 6.82 -16.71 -14.35
CA ASP A 329 8.12 -16.09 -14.59
C ASP A 329 8.02 -14.56 -14.49
N HIS A 330 9.16 -13.86 -14.41
CA HIS A 330 9.17 -12.40 -14.42
C HIS A 330 8.50 -11.85 -15.69
N SER A 331 8.88 -12.43 -16.83
CA SER A 331 8.39 -12.14 -18.18
C SER A 331 8.65 -13.34 -19.09
N THR A 332 8.26 -13.23 -20.36
CA THR A 332 8.61 -14.23 -21.38
C THR A 332 10.11 -14.37 -21.67
N SER A 333 10.93 -13.43 -21.20
CA SER A 333 12.39 -13.45 -21.32
C SER A 333 13.10 -14.02 -20.08
N ASP A 334 12.34 -14.54 -19.11
CA ASP A 334 12.85 -15.09 -17.87
C ASP A 334 12.58 -16.61 -17.80
N ASP A 335 13.47 -17.32 -17.10
CA ASP A 335 13.27 -18.70 -16.67
C ASP A 335 13.48 -18.76 -15.16
N SER A 336 12.37 -18.84 -14.44
CA SER A 336 12.43 -18.77 -12.99
C SER A 336 12.86 -20.04 -12.29
N THR A 337 12.95 -21.16 -13.01
CA THR A 337 13.47 -22.43 -12.47
C THR A 337 14.97 -22.33 -12.15
N ALA A 338 15.67 -21.37 -12.75
CA ALA A 338 17.09 -21.13 -12.50
C ALA A 338 17.40 -20.56 -11.10
N TYR A 339 16.42 -19.99 -10.39
CA TYR A 339 16.66 -19.31 -9.11
C TYR A 339 15.54 -19.48 -8.07
N ARG A 340 14.48 -20.26 -8.37
CA ARG A 340 13.42 -20.59 -7.41
C ARG A 340 13.21 -22.10 -7.33
N SER A 341 12.91 -22.57 -6.12
CA SER A 341 12.64 -23.99 -5.91
C SER A 341 11.26 -24.37 -6.48
N ALA A 342 11.18 -25.50 -7.18
CA ALA A 342 9.91 -26.00 -7.71
C ALA A 342 8.90 -26.31 -6.59
N GLY A 343 9.38 -26.78 -5.44
CA GLY A 343 8.55 -27.12 -4.28
C GLY A 343 7.87 -25.89 -3.65
N ASP A 344 8.54 -24.73 -3.61
CA ASP A 344 7.91 -23.50 -3.12
C ASP A 344 6.86 -23.00 -4.10
N LEU A 345 7.17 -23.02 -5.40
CA LEU A 345 6.24 -22.61 -6.45
C LEU A 345 4.93 -23.42 -6.41
N GLU A 346 5.05 -24.74 -6.23
CA GLU A 346 3.89 -25.63 -6.16
C GLU A 346 3.00 -25.35 -4.94
N LYS A 347 3.59 -25.05 -3.77
CA LYS A 347 2.83 -24.65 -2.58
C LYS A 347 2.03 -23.38 -2.84
N TRP A 348 2.64 -22.38 -3.49
CA TRP A 348 1.94 -21.13 -3.82
C TRP A 348 0.81 -21.35 -4.83
N LYS A 349 1.04 -22.18 -5.84
CA LYS A 349 0.01 -22.55 -6.84
C LYS A 349 -1.18 -23.29 -6.22
N THR A 350 -0.93 -24.22 -5.30
CA THR A 350 -1.98 -25.12 -4.79
C THR A 350 -2.67 -24.60 -3.54
N LEU A 351 -1.93 -23.94 -2.64
CA LEU A 351 -2.46 -23.54 -1.33
C LEU A 351 -2.90 -22.08 -1.28
N LEU A 352 -2.38 -21.24 -2.18
CA LEU A 352 -2.46 -19.78 -2.04
C LEU A 352 -3.01 -19.08 -3.29
N ASP A 353 -3.72 -19.81 -4.16
CA ASP A 353 -4.39 -19.26 -5.34
C ASP A 353 -5.52 -18.27 -4.95
N PRO A 354 -5.41 -16.98 -5.29
CA PRO A 354 -6.44 -15.99 -5.01
C PRO A 354 -7.79 -16.31 -5.68
N ILE A 355 -7.78 -16.89 -6.87
CA ILE A 355 -9.00 -17.21 -7.64
C ILE A 355 -9.75 -18.34 -6.94
N ALA A 356 -9.06 -19.45 -6.64
CA ALA A 356 -9.65 -20.57 -5.91
C ALA A 356 -10.18 -20.15 -4.53
N ARG A 357 -9.44 -19.34 -3.77
CA ARG A 357 -9.91 -18.84 -2.46
C ARG A 357 -11.22 -18.07 -2.60
N PHE A 358 -11.32 -17.18 -3.58
CA PHE A 358 -12.54 -16.39 -3.75
C PHE A 358 -13.70 -17.22 -4.33
N LYS A 359 -13.43 -18.18 -5.23
CA LYS A 359 -14.43 -19.15 -5.70
C LYS A 359 -15.09 -19.90 -4.54
N LYS A 360 -14.28 -20.43 -3.60
CA LYS A 360 -14.79 -21.10 -2.39
C LYS A 360 -15.73 -20.19 -1.60
N TYR A 361 -15.36 -18.91 -1.42
CA TYR A 361 -16.23 -17.93 -0.77
C TYR A 361 -17.56 -17.75 -1.52
N LEU A 362 -17.54 -17.54 -2.83
CA LEU A 362 -18.76 -17.33 -3.62
C LEU A 362 -19.71 -18.52 -3.59
N ILE A 363 -19.18 -19.74 -3.67
CA ILE A 363 -19.99 -20.97 -3.57
C ILE A 363 -20.68 -21.04 -2.21
N LYS A 364 -19.96 -20.75 -1.12
CA LYS A 364 -20.53 -20.72 0.24
C LYS A 364 -21.61 -19.65 0.41
N GLN A 365 -21.51 -18.53 -0.30
CA GLN A 365 -22.53 -17.48 -0.33
C GLN A 365 -23.69 -17.77 -1.30
N ASN A 366 -23.68 -18.89 -2.03
CA ASN A 366 -24.62 -19.18 -3.14
C ASN A 366 -24.61 -18.10 -4.26
N PHE A 367 -23.45 -17.45 -4.46
CA PHE A 367 -23.26 -16.45 -5.50
C PHE A 367 -22.66 -17.04 -6.78
N TRP A 368 -22.15 -18.27 -6.72
CA TRP A 368 -21.54 -18.97 -7.83
C TRP A 368 -21.75 -20.48 -7.70
N SER A 369 -21.72 -21.18 -8.82
CA SER A 369 -21.87 -22.63 -8.92
C SER A 369 -20.88 -23.23 -9.92
N GLU A 370 -20.66 -24.54 -9.86
CA GLU A 370 -19.78 -25.24 -10.82
C GLU A 370 -20.32 -25.20 -12.26
N ASN A 371 -21.64 -25.09 -12.44
CA ASN A 371 -22.25 -24.91 -13.75
C ASN A 371 -21.95 -23.51 -14.31
N GLU A 372 -22.14 -22.46 -13.50
CA GLU A 372 -21.80 -21.08 -13.88
C GLU A 372 -20.29 -20.93 -14.18
N GLU A 373 -19.44 -21.63 -13.43
CA GLU A 373 -18.00 -21.71 -13.70
C GLU A 373 -17.71 -22.25 -15.11
N THR A 374 -18.31 -23.40 -15.44
CA THR A 374 -18.10 -24.08 -16.72
C THR A 374 -18.58 -23.21 -17.89
N GLU A 375 -19.76 -22.60 -17.75
CA GLU A 375 -20.32 -21.70 -18.76
C GLU A 375 -19.46 -20.44 -18.94
N TRP A 376 -18.96 -19.87 -17.84
CA TRP A 376 -18.12 -18.69 -17.86
C TRP A 376 -16.77 -18.95 -18.54
N ILE A 377 -16.07 -20.02 -18.16
CA ILE A 377 -14.78 -20.39 -18.78
C ILE A 377 -14.96 -20.62 -20.28
N LYS A 378 -16.01 -21.34 -20.68
CA LYS A 378 -16.34 -21.54 -22.09
C LYS A 378 -16.56 -20.20 -22.79
N LYS A 379 -17.33 -19.30 -22.19
CA LYS A 379 -17.56 -17.97 -22.76
C LYS A 379 -16.26 -17.18 -22.95
N VAL A 380 -15.36 -17.19 -21.96
CA VAL A 380 -14.09 -16.45 -22.05
C VAL A 380 -13.16 -17.00 -23.12
N LEU A 381 -13.19 -18.31 -23.40
CA LEU A 381 -12.36 -18.93 -24.42
C LEU A 381 -12.87 -18.74 -25.86
N TYR A 382 -14.18 -18.57 -26.05
CA TYR A 382 -14.81 -18.56 -27.38
C TYR A 382 -15.48 -17.22 -27.76
N CYS A 383 -15.49 -16.21 -26.88
CA CYS A 383 -15.82 -14.82 -27.21
C CYS A 383 -14.53 -14.03 -27.43
#